data_AF-A0A5N0LAU7-F1
#
_entry.id   AF-A0A5N0LAU7-F1
#
_cell.length_a   1.000
_cell.length_b   1.000
_cell.length_c   1.000
_cell.angle_alpha   90.00
_cell.angle_beta   90.00
_cell.angle_gamma   90.00
#
_symmetry.space_group_name_H-M   'P 1'
#
loop_
_entity.id
_entity.type
_entity.pdbx_description
1 polymer ?
#
loop_
_entity_poly.entity_id
_entity_poly.type
_entity_poly.pdbx_seq_one_letter_code
_entity_poly.pdbx_strand_id
1 'polypeptide(L)'
;MKKIFKVIVGCVIVILTLKACRLNYVCDVVDSIPKEIRERIITEHPECANIDLLVKFWETKGDSLVSEIVQEQIYDCELTEYLKLHPEENN
;
A
#
# COMPACT_ATOMS: atom_id res chain seq x y z
N MET A 1 -34.46 -1.24 -33.08
CA MET A 1 -34.16 -0.19 -32.08
C MET A 1 -34.28 -0.68 -30.63
N LYS A 2 -35.43 -1.17 -30.14
CA LYS A 2 -35.61 -1.56 -28.71
C LYS A 2 -34.65 -2.66 -28.19
N LYS A 3 -34.32 -3.68 -29.00
CA LYS A 3 -33.35 -4.73 -28.61
C LYS A 3 -31.92 -4.18 -28.50
N ILE A 4 -31.48 -3.40 -29.49
CA ILE A 4 -30.15 -2.79 -29.53
C ILE A 4 -29.98 -1.83 -28.35
N PHE A 5 -31.00 -1.03 -28.03
CA PHE A 5 -30.98 -0.14 -26.88
C PHE A 5 -30.82 -0.89 -25.55
N LYS A 6 -31.55 -2.02 -25.36
CA LYS A 6 -31.38 -2.87 -24.16
C LYS A 6 -29.97 -3.44 -24.04
N VAL A 7 -29.36 -3.84 -25.17
CA VAL A 7 -27.98 -4.34 -25.19
C VAL A 7 -27.01 -3.23 -24.80
N ILE A 8 -27.14 -2.03 -25.38
CA ILE A 8 -26.28 -0.88 -25.05
C ILE A 8 -26.40 -0.52 -23.57
N VAL A 9 -27.63 -0.41 -23.04
CA VAL A 9 -27.86 -0.12 -21.63
C VAL A 9 -27.25 -1.20 -20.73
N GLY A 10 -27.41 -2.47 -21.10
CA GLY A 10 -26.76 -3.58 -20.40
C GLY A 10 -25.24 -3.45 -20.37
N CYS A 11 -24.61 -3.18 -21.51
CA CYS A 11 -23.16 -2.95 -21.59
C CYS A 11 -22.70 -1.78 -20.73
N VAL A 12 -23.44 -0.67 -20.73
CA VAL A 12 -23.13 0.51 -19.90
C VAL A 12 -23.17 0.16 -18.41
N ILE A 13 -24.21 -0.56 -17.95
CA ILE A 13 -24.33 -0.99 -16.56
C ILE A 13 -23.14 -1.90 -16.16
N VAL A 14 -22.76 -2.83 -17.02
CA VAL A 14 -21.59 -3.70 -16.78
C VAL A 14 -20.30 -2.89 -16.66
N ILE A 15 -20.07 -1.92 -17.54
CA ILE A 15 -18.87 -1.07 -17.48
C ILE A 15 -18.85 -0.23 -16.20
N LEU A 16 -19.99 0.33 -15.80
CA LEU A 16 -20.10 1.13 -14.58
C LEU A 16 -19.86 0.29 -13.33
N THR A 17 -20.44 -0.91 -13.27
CA THR A 17 -20.23 -1.84 -12.14
C THR A 17 -18.76 -2.28 -12.05
N LEU A 18 -18.11 -2.61 -13.17
CA LEU A 18 -16.68 -2.93 -13.19
C LEU A 18 -15.81 -1.76 -12.71
N LYS A 19 -16.11 -0.53 -13.12
CA LYS A 19 -15.40 0.66 -12.63
C LYS A 19 -15.59 0.89 -11.13
N ALA A 20 -16.80 0.70 -10.62
CA ALA A 20 -17.08 0.81 -9.19
C ALA A 20 -16.34 -0.27 -8.39
N CYS A 21 -16.34 -1.52 -8.86
CA CYS A 21 -15.58 -2.61 -8.23
C CYS A 21 -14.07 -2.31 -8.20
N ARG A 22 -13.51 -1.82 -9.32
CA ARG A 22 -12.09 -1.40 -9.36
C ARG A 22 -11.80 -0.30 -8.35
N LEU A 23 -12.66 0.70 -8.25
CA LEU A 23 -12.46 1.81 -7.33
C LEU A 23 -12.50 1.32 -5.88
N ASN A 24 -13.48 0.50 -5.52
CA ASN A 24 -13.57 -0.09 -4.18
C ASN A 24 -12.31 -0.89 -3.84
N TYR A 25 -11.85 -1.75 -4.75
CA TYR A 25 -10.60 -2.51 -4.55
C TYR A 25 -9.39 -1.60 -4.31
N VAL A 26 -9.22 -0.55 -5.13
CA VAL A 26 -8.12 0.40 -4.97
C VAL A 26 -8.18 1.09 -3.61
N CYS A 27 -9.37 1.50 -3.17
CA CYS A 27 -9.55 2.09 -1.85
C CYS A 27 -9.23 1.10 -0.72
N ASP A 28 -9.75 -0.13 -0.78
CA ASP A 28 -9.51 -1.16 0.23
C ASP A 28 -8.01 -1.49 0.38
N VAL A 29 -7.29 -1.59 -0.74
CA VAL A 29 -5.84 -1.80 -0.71
C VAL A 29 -5.13 -0.62 -0.06
N VAL A 30 -5.46 0.61 -0.42
CA VAL A 30 -4.82 1.81 0.14
C VAL A 30 -5.11 1.96 1.63
N ASP A 31 -6.33 1.63 2.05
CA ASP A 31 -6.73 1.66 3.46
C ASP A 31 -6.05 0.55 4.27
N SER A 32 -5.62 -0.54 3.64
CA SER A 32 -4.82 -1.59 4.28
C SER A 32 -3.38 -1.17 4.58
N ILE A 33 -2.86 -0.11 3.94
CA ILE A 33 -1.48 0.36 4.13
C ILE A 33 -1.41 1.20 5.41
N PRO A 34 -0.59 0.82 6.41
CA PRO A 34 -0.37 1.65 7.59
C PRO A 34 0.11 3.07 7.22
N LYS A 35 -0.38 4.08 7.92
CA LYS A 35 -0.13 5.50 7.57
C LYS A 35 1.36 5.83 7.50
N GLU A 36 2.13 5.37 8.47
CA GLU A 36 3.58 5.58 8.56
C GLU A 36 4.32 4.99 7.35
N ILE A 37 3.93 3.77 6.94
CA ILE A 37 4.49 3.10 5.77
C ILE A 37 4.11 3.85 4.50
N ARG A 38 2.84 4.27 4.38
CA ARG A 38 2.38 5.06 3.24
C ARG A 38 3.13 6.38 3.10
N GLU A 39 3.35 7.09 4.20
CA GLU A 39 4.11 8.36 4.21
C GLU A 39 5.57 8.13 3.82
N ARG A 40 6.19 7.06 4.32
CA ARG A 40 7.54 6.64 3.92
C ARG A 40 7.61 6.33 2.43
N ILE A 41 6.67 5.53 1.89
CA ILE A 41 6.59 5.23 0.46
C ILE A 41 6.44 6.51 -0.37
N ILE A 42 5.55 7.43 0.00
CA ILE A 42 5.35 8.68 -0.77
C ILE A 42 6.60 9.58 -0.70
N THR A 43 7.32 9.56 0.42
CA THR A 43 8.56 10.33 0.59
C THR A 43 9.70 9.77 -0.25
N GLU A 44 9.87 8.45 -0.26
CA GLU A 44 10.93 7.76 -1.01
C GLU A 44 10.58 7.64 -2.51
N HIS A 45 9.29 7.52 -2.85
CA HIS A 45 8.74 7.37 -4.19
C HIS A 45 7.61 8.38 -4.42
N PRO A 46 7.92 9.66 -4.77
CA PRO A 46 6.93 10.71 -4.98
C PRO A 46 5.87 10.38 -6.04
N GLU A 47 6.19 9.52 -7.01
CA GLU A 47 5.25 9.00 -8.00
C GLU A 47 4.08 8.22 -7.38
N CYS A 48 4.28 7.63 -6.21
CA CYS A 48 3.24 6.94 -5.44
C CYS A 48 2.25 7.90 -4.75
N ALA A 49 2.40 9.22 -4.92
CA ALA A 49 1.30 10.16 -4.62
C ALA A 49 0.07 9.88 -5.50
N ASN A 50 0.25 9.25 -6.66
CA ASN A 50 -0.85 8.71 -7.45
C ASN A 50 -1.33 7.37 -6.86
N ILE A 51 -2.62 7.28 -6.54
CA ILE A 51 -3.22 6.12 -5.87
C ILE A 51 -3.09 4.81 -6.66
N ASP A 52 -3.17 4.85 -8.01
CA ASP A 52 -3.03 3.66 -8.84
C ASP A 52 -1.58 3.14 -8.85
N LEU A 53 -0.59 4.04 -8.71
CA LEU A 53 0.82 3.68 -8.61
C LEU A 53 1.16 3.17 -7.21
N LEU A 54 0.58 3.77 -6.16
CA LEU A 54 0.72 3.30 -4.79
C LEU A 54 0.21 1.87 -4.62
N VAL A 55 -0.98 1.55 -5.15
CA VAL A 55 -1.53 0.19 -5.11
C VAL A 55 -0.60 -0.80 -5.80
N LYS A 56 -0.14 -0.49 -7.01
CA LYS A 56 0.79 -1.37 -7.74
C LYS A 56 2.10 -1.59 -6.99
N PHE A 57 2.63 -0.53 -6.38
CA PHE A 57 3.83 -0.62 -5.56
C PHE A 57 3.58 -1.54 -4.37
N TRP A 58 2.50 -1.31 -3.62
CA TRP A 58 2.14 -2.09 -2.45
C TRP A 58 1.92 -3.58 -2.77
N GLU A 59 1.21 -3.89 -3.84
CA GLU A 59 1.01 -5.27 -4.31
C GLU A 59 2.32 -5.98 -4.68
N THR A 60 3.32 -5.23 -5.17
CA THR A 60 4.57 -5.81 -5.67
C THR A 60 5.67 -5.85 -4.60
N LYS A 61 5.69 -4.87 -3.69
CA LYS A 61 6.79 -4.60 -2.77
C LYS A 61 6.37 -4.50 -1.31
N GLY A 62 5.08 -4.48 -1.00
CA GLY A 62 4.56 -4.29 0.36
C GLY A 62 5.12 -5.32 1.34
N ASP A 63 5.07 -6.62 0.99
CA ASP A 63 5.59 -7.67 1.86
C ASP A 63 7.10 -7.55 2.14
N SER A 64 7.88 -7.17 1.11
CA SER A 64 9.34 -6.94 1.26
C SER A 64 9.59 -5.75 2.18
N LEU A 65 8.91 -4.64 1.95
CA LEU A 65 9.06 -3.43 2.75
C LEU A 65 8.67 -3.67 4.21
N VAL A 66 7.55 -4.38 4.45
CA VAL A 66 7.14 -4.75 5.81
C VAL A 66 8.20 -5.64 6.47
N SER A 67 8.75 -6.61 5.75
CA SER A 67 9.84 -7.45 6.26
C SER A 67 11.08 -6.64 6.63
N GLU A 68 11.48 -5.69 5.77
CA GLU A 68 12.64 -4.82 6.01
C GLU A 68 12.43 -3.96 7.26
N ILE A 69 11.25 -3.35 7.41
CA ILE A 69 10.90 -2.56 8.59
C ILE A 69 10.93 -3.42 9.87
N VAL A 70 10.40 -4.64 9.82
CA VAL A 70 10.44 -5.55 10.97
C VAL A 70 11.87 -5.91 11.35
N GLN A 71 12.74 -6.14 10.36
CA GLN A 71 14.16 -6.41 10.63
C GLN A 71 14.88 -5.22 11.26
N GLU A 72 14.61 -4.00 10.77
CA GLU A 72 15.13 -2.75 11.33
C GLU A 72 14.71 -2.59 12.80
N GLN A 73 13.43 -2.83 13.11
CA GLN A 73 12.91 -2.77 14.49
C GLN A 73 13.53 -3.81 15.42
N ILE A 74 13.77 -5.03 14.93
CA ILE A 74 14.43 -6.08 15.72
C ILE A 74 15.87 -5.67 16.02
N TYR A 75 16.60 -5.17 15.02
CA TYR A 75 17.97 -4.70 15.20
C TYR A 75 18.04 -3.55 16.22
N ASP A 76 17.15 -2.57 16.15
CA ASP A 76 17.09 -1.46 17.09
C ASP A 76 16.82 -1.94 18.53
N CYS A 77 15.98 -2.97 18.68
CA CYS A 77 15.72 -3.60 19.97
C CYS A 77 16.97 -4.30 20.52
N GLU A 78 17.64 -5.12 19.71
CA GLU A 78 18.88 -5.82 20.09
C GLU A 78 20.00 -4.83 20.45
N LEU A 79 20.15 -3.77 19.66
CA LEU A 79 21.12 -2.71 19.92
C LEU A 79 20.81 -2.00 21.25
N THR A 80 19.54 -1.70 21.52
CA THR A 80 19.12 -1.09 22.78
C THR A 80 19.42 -2.00 23.98
N GLU A 81 19.20 -3.30 23.85
CA GLU A 81 19.54 -4.27 24.89
C GLU A 81 21.05 -4.37 25.12
N TYR A 82 21.82 -4.42 24.03
CA TYR A 82 23.28 -4.46 24.08
C TYR A 82 23.85 -3.21 24.79
N LEU A 83 23.40 -2.00 24.42
CA LEU A 83 23.86 -0.75 25.03
C LEU A 83 23.45 -0.63 26.52
N LYS A 84 22.36 -1.28 26.94
CA LYS A 84 22.01 -1.37 28.38
C LYS A 84 23.01 -2.24 29.15
N LEU A 85 23.54 -3.27 28.53
CA LEU A 85 24.54 -4.17 29.11
C LEU A 85 25.96 -3.56 29.05
N HIS A 86 26.21 -2.69 28.06
CA HIS A 86 27.49 -2.04 27.79
C HIS A 86 27.36 -0.51 27.80
N PRO A 87 27.06 0.11 28.97
CA PRO A 87 26.84 1.55 29.06
C PRO A 87 28.07 2.38 28.68
N GLU A 88 29.28 1.82 28.77
CA GLU A 88 30.53 2.43 28.32
C GLU A 88 30.61 2.67 26.81
N GLU A 89 29.81 1.94 26.02
CA GLU A 89 29.75 2.09 24.55
C GLU A 89 28.68 3.12 24.13
N ASN A 90 27.87 3.61 25.07
CA ASN A 90 26.85 4.64 24.87
C ASN A 90 27.45 6.05 25.12
N ASN A 91 28.35 6.50 24.23
CA ASN A 91 28.99 7.83 24.28
C ASN A 91 28.32 8.85 23.35
#